data_AF-A0A8J6B6F2-F1
#
_entry.id   AF-A0A8J6B6F2-F1
#
_cell.length_a   1.000
_cell.length_b   1.000
_cell.length_c   1.000
_cell.angle_alpha   90.00
_cell.angle_beta   90.00
_cell.angle_gamma   90.00
#
_symmetry.space_group_name_H-M   'P 1'
#
loop_
_entity.id
_entity.type
_entity.pdbx_description
1 polymer ?
#
loop_
_entity_poly.entity_id
_entity_poly.type
_entity_poly.pdbx_seq_one_letter_code
_entity_poly.pdbx_strand_id
1 'polypeptide(L)'
;RWEDLGHHDQESCAKEAFDFTVMSYNILSQDLLEDNASLYAHCRRPYLFWNYRLPNILRELQEMNADILCLQEVQEDHYEEQMKPRLEALGYACEYKSRTGSKPDGCAICFKSDKFNLKLAKPVEYFRRHIALLDRDNVGLVLMLQPKTGGGDVPTVCVANTHLLYNPRRGDIKLTQLAILLAEMTEVAHVQDARLCPIVLCGDFNSVPGSPLHRFIKKGTLDYEGMTIGKVSGQEPPFRGQRLLSIPIWPRSLGINQKCVYESPALP
;
A
#
# COMPACT_ATOMS: atom_id res chain seq x y z
N ARG A 1 18.92 4.60 5.70
CA ARG A 1 19.13 6.07 5.57
C ARG A 1 17.75 6.69 5.41
N TRP A 2 17.40 7.66 6.26
CA TRP A 2 16.13 8.38 6.17
C TRP A 2 16.18 9.45 5.07
N GLU A 3 15.05 9.65 4.40
CA GLU A 3 14.82 10.77 3.46
C GLU A 3 13.83 11.73 4.12
N ASP A 4 14.17 13.02 4.12
CA ASP A 4 13.30 14.06 4.66
C ASP A 4 12.32 14.51 3.57
N LEU A 5 11.02 14.39 3.86
CA LEU A 5 9.92 14.78 2.98
C LEU A 5 9.21 16.06 3.45
N GLY A 6 9.71 16.71 4.50
CA GLY A 6 9.17 17.97 5.01
C GLY A 6 9.41 19.12 4.03
N HIS A 7 8.39 19.97 3.83
CA HIS A 7 8.56 21.25 3.17
C HIS A 7 8.86 22.32 4.23
N HIS A 8 10.10 22.80 4.27
CA HIS A 8 10.46 23.98 5.06
C HIS A 8 10.04 25.26 4.32
N ASP A 9 8.76 25.63 4.44
CA ASP A 9 8.35 26.98 4.03
C ASP A 9 8.97 28.00 4.99
N GLN A 10 9.80 28.91 4.46
CA GLN A 10 10.60 29.88 5.22
C GLN A 10 9.78 30.97 5.94
N GLU A 11 8.44 30.92 5.98
CA GLU A 11 7.62 32.02 6.50
C GLU A 11 6.51 31.65 7.50
N SER A 12 6.36 30.40 7.95
CA SER A 12 5.31 30.10 8.95
C SER A 12 5.80 30.23 10.39
N CYS A 13 5.28 31.24 11.10
CA CYS A 13 5.35 31.41 12.54
C CYS A 13 5.09 30.07 13.27
N ALA A 14 5.96 29.74 14.25
CA ALA A 14 6.04 28.50 15.01
C ALA A 14 4.68 27.90 15.42
N LYS A 15 4.10 27.05 14.55
CA LYS A 15 3.16 26.02 14.98
C LYS A 15 4.00 24.83 15.43
N GLU A 16 3.63 24.21 16.55
CA GLU A 16 4.25 22.94 16.97
C GLU A 16 4.12 21.93 15.82
N ALA A 17 5.26 21.56 15.22
CA ALA A 17 5.31 20.54 14.19
C ALA A 17 5.18 19.17 14.84
N PHE A 18 4.43 18.26 14.19
CA PHE A 18 4.36 16.87 14.58
C PHE A 18 5.20 16.04 13.61
N ASP A 19 6.42 15.71 14.02
CA ASP A 19 7.36 14.96 13.21
C ASP A 19 7.17 13.45 13.41
N PHE A 20 7.19 12.71 12.30
CA PHE A 20 7.16 11.26 12.34
C PHE A 20 7.88 10.61 11.16
N THR A 21 8.26 9.35 11.35
CA THR A 21 8.98 8.53 10.36
C THR A 21 8.11 7.38 9.86
N VAL A 22 8.29 7.01 8.58
CA VAL A 22 7.54 5.93 7.94
C VAL A 22 8.49 4.97 7.24
N MET A 23 8.35 3.67 7.51
CA MET A 23 9.06 2.61 6.80
C MET A 23 8.08 1.81 5.93
N SER A 24 8.42 1.59 4.66
CA SER A 24 7.72 0.64 3.79
C SER A 24 8.64 -0.54 3.52
N TYR A 25 8.19 -1.77 3.78
CA TYR A 25 9.04 -2.96 3.64
C TYR A 25 8.25 -4.21 3.23
N ASN A 26 8.54 -4.73 2.04
CA ASN A 26 8.13 -6.08 1.65
C ASN A 26 9.09 -7.09 2.31
N ILE A 27 8.57 -7.90 3.24
CA ILE A 27 9.39 -8.77 4.09
C ILE A 27 9.55 -10.20 3.57
N LEU A 28 8.97 -10.49 2.38
CA LEU A 28 8.97 -11.78 1.72
C LEU A 28 8.34 -12.90 2.57
N SER A 29 7.14 -13.33 2.20
CA SER A 29 6.45 -14.45 2.88
C SER A 29 7.25 -15.75 2.70
N GLN A 30 7.25 -16.61 3.72
CA GLN A 30 7.97 -17.88 3.66
C GLN A 30 7.34 -18.83 2.63
N ASP A 31 6.01 -18.95 2.63
CA ASP A 31 5.27 -19.76 1.67
C ASP A 31 5.53 -19.28 0.24
N LEU A 32 5.48 -17.96 0.01
CA LEU A 32 5.75 -17.39 -1.32
C LEU A 32 7.20 -17.60 -1.75
N LEU A 33 8.16 -17.52 -0.82
CA LEU A 33 9.56 -17.83 -1.08
C LEU A 33 9.72 -19.28 -1.54
N GLU A 34 9.11 -20.22 -0.82
CA GLU A 34 9.20 -21.66 -1.09
C GLU A 34 8.49 -22.05 -2.40
N ASP A 35 7.30 -21.51 -2.65
CA ASP A 35 6.56 -21.67 -3.90
C ASP A 35 7.34 -21.16 -5.12
N ASN A 36 8.23 -20.18 -4.91
CA ASN A 36 9.04 -19.56 -5.95
C ASN A 36 10.54 -19.81 -5.75
N ALA A 37 10.92 -20.96 -5.17
CA ALA A 37 12.31 -21.26 -4.80
C ALA A 37 13.34 -21.04 -5.92
N SER A 38 12.95 -21.21 -7.18
CA SER A 38 13.83 -20.96 -8.34
C SER A 38 14.37 -19.53 -8.41
N LEU A 39 13.59 -18.53 -7.95
CA LEU A 39 14.03 -17.12 -7.89
C LEU A 39 15.19 -16.93 -6.91
N TYR A 40 15.30 -17.80 -5.91
CA TYR A 40 16.27 -17.72 -4.82
C TYR A 40 17.37 -18.78 -4.91
N ALA A 41 17.55 -19.42 -6.08
CA ALA A 41 18.58 -20.44 -6.29
C ALA A 41 20.02 -19.93 -6.06
N HIS A 42 20.21 -18.61 -6.12
CA HIS A 42 21.47 -17.93 -5.84
C HIS A 42 21.77 -17.77 -4.33
N CYS A 43 20.78 -17.99 -3.45
CA CYS A 43 20.91 -17.86 -2.01
C CYS A 43 21.35 -19.18 -1.36
N ARG A 44 22.16 -19.08 -0.29
CA ARG A 44 22.48 -20.26 0.53
C ARG A 44 21.25 -20.69 1.31
N ARG A 45 20.86 -21.97 1.16
CA ARG A 45 19.63 -22.53 1.75
C ARG A 45 19.37 -22.22 3.23
N PRO A 46 20.36 -22.28 4.15
CA PRO A 46 20.10 -21.96 5.56
C PRO A 46 19.60 -20.53 5.80
N TYR A 47 19.93 -19.59 4.90
CA TYR A 47 19.53 -18.19 5.03
C TYR A 47 18.10 -17.91 4.55
N LEU A 48 17.49 -18.88 3.85
CA LEU A 48 16.12 -18.78 3.35
C LEU A 48 15.07 -19.23 4.36
N PHE A 49 15.46 -19.94 5.42
CA PHE A 49 14.53 -20.42 6.43
C PHE A 49 13.98 -19.26 7.28
N TRP A 50 12.68 -19.29 7.57
CA TRP A 50 12.01 -18.25 8.35
C TRP A 50 12.68 -18.01 9.71
N ASN A 51 13.10 -19.07 10.41
CA ASN A 51 13.80 -18.96 11.69
C ASN A 51 15.16 -18.24 11.59
N TYR A 52 15.76 -18.17 10.39
CA TYR A 52 16.93 -17.35 10.13
C TYR A 52 16.55 -15.91 9.74
N ARG A 53 15.51 -15.75 8.90
CA ARG A 53 15.08 -14.43 8.37
C ARG A 53 14.39 -13.57 9.41
N LEU A 54 13.44 -14.12 10.17
CA LEU A 54 12.61 -13.36 11.11
C LEU A 54 13.42 -12.59 12.16
N PRO A 55 14.45 -13.16 12.83
CA PRO A 55 15.29 -12.38 13.75
C PRO A 55 16.00 -11.19 13.08
N ASN A 56 16.38 -11.33 11.81
CA ASN A 56 17.01 -10.24 11.05
C ASN A 56 16.02 -9.15 10.69
N ILE A 57 14.84 -9.54 10.18
CA ILE A 57 13.74 -8.63 9.86
C ILE A 57 13.36 -7.82 11.11
N LEU A 58 13.13 -8.49 12.25
CA LEU A 58 12.75 -7.80 13.50
C LEU A 58 13.85 -6.87 14.01
N ARG A 59 15.11 -7.28 13.89
CA ARG A 59 16.24 -6.43 14.24
C ARG A 59 16.28 -5.17 13.36
N GLU A 60 16.08 -5.29 12.05
CA GLU A 60 16.00 -4.13 11.16
C GLU A 60 14.83 -3.20 11.53
N LEU A 61 13.64 -3.75 11.80
CA LEU A 61 12.47 -2.97 12.23
C LEU A 61 12.72 -2.24 13.56
N GLN A 62 13.40 -2.91 14.50
CA GLN A 62 13.76 -2.33 15.80
C GLN A 62 14.86 -1.27 15.67
N GLU A 63 15.90 -1.51 14.87
CA GLU A 63 17.01 -0.57 14.66
C GLU A 63 16.54 0.70 13.93
N MET A 64 15.64 0.56 12.96
CA MET A 64 15.04 1.70 12.28
C MET A 64 14.07 2.46 13.20
N ASN A 65 13.32 1.75 14.06
CA ASN A 65 12.38 2.33 15.03
C ASN A 65 11.47 3.41 14.43
N ALA A 66 10.90 3.12 13.26
CA ALA A 66 10.00 4.05 12.58
C ALA A 66 8.73 4.30 13.40
N ASP A 67 8.07 5.43 13.23
CA ASP A 67 6.80 5.68 13.93
C ASP A 67 5.63 4.92 13.30
N ILE A 68 5.71 4.67 11.99
CA ILE A 68 4.74 3.89 11.21
C ILE A 68 5.49 2.88 10.32
N LEU A 69 5.05 1.63 10.34
CA LEU A 69 5.52 0.54 9.49
C LEU A 69 4.41 0.15 8.51
N CYS A 70 4.71 0.15 7.23
CA CYS A 70 3.87 -0.37 6.16
C CYS A 70 4.53 -1.63 5.59
N LEU A 71 4.04 -2.82 5.98
CA LEU A 71 4.65 -4.08 5.62
C LEU A 71 3.84 -4.81 4.55
N GLN A 72 4.51 -5.45 3.59
CA GLN A 72 3.92 -6.29 2.54
C GLN A 72 4.47 -7.71 2.62
N GLU A 73 3.74 -8.68 2.06
CA GLU A 73 4.05 -10.12 2.14
C GLU A 73 4.19 -10.64 3.59
N VAL A 74 3.36 -10.08 4.47
CA VAL A 74 3.25 -10.50 5.86
C VAL A 74 2.40 -11.78 5.89
N GLN A 75 3.01 -12.93 6.14
CA GLN A 75 2.30 -14.21 6.21
C GLN A 75 1.42 -14.29 7.48
N GLU A 76 0.19 -14.80 7.34
CA GLU A 76 -0.87 -14.72 8.37
C GLU A 76 -0.51 -15.48 9.66
N ASP A 77 -0.06 -16.73 9.57
CA ASP A 77 0.34 -17.53 10.72
C ASP A 77 1.55 -16.94 11.45
N HIS A 78 2.60 -16.59 10.71
CA HIS A 78 3.79 -15.91 11.25
C HIS A 78 3.46 -14.54 11.86
N TYR A 79 2.48 -13.83 11.31
CA TYR A 79 2.03 -12.55 11.84
C TYR A 79 1.41 -12.71 13.21
N GLU A 80 0.38 -13.56 13.34
CA GLU A 80 -0.35 -13.74 14.59
C GLU A 80 0.53 -14.37 15.68
N GLU A 81 1.33 -15.38 15.32
CA GLU A 81 2.08 -16.16 16.31
C GLU A 81 3.41 -15.52 16.72
N GLN A 82 4.05 -14.75 15.83
CA GLN A 82 5.45 -14.33 16.04
C GLN A 82 5.71 -12.85 15.83
N MET A 83 5.15 -12.22 14.78
CA MET A 83 5.48 -10.83 14.47
C MET A 83 4.69 -9.85 15.32
N LYS A 84 3.36 -9.96 15.36
CA LYS A 84 2.49 -9.03 16.07
C LYS A 84 2.82 -8.95 17.57
N PRO A 85 2.99 -10.05 18.32
CA PRO A 85 3.37 -9.97 19.73
C PRO A 85 4.70 -9.23 19.96
N ARG A 86 5.67 -9.39 19.04
CA ARG A 86 6.98 -8.73 19.14
C ARG A 86 6.91 -7.26 18.77
N LEU A 87 6.08 -6.88 17.80
CA LEU A 87 5.84 -5.47 17.44
C LEU A 87 5.06 -4.75 18.56
N GLU A 88 4.08 -5.40 19.16
CA GLU A 88 3.36 -4.88 20.33
C GLU A 88 4.30 -4.66 21.52
N ALA A 89 5.22 -5.60 21.77
CA ALA A 89 6.27 -5.44 22.78
C ALA A 89 7.22 -4.26 22.48
N LEU A 90 7.35 -3.85 21.21
CA LEU A 90 8.11 -2.67 20.78
C LEU A 90 7.26 -1.37 20.79
N GLY A 91 6.03 -1.43 21.28
CA GLY A 91 5.12 -0.28 21.45
C GLY A 91 4.23 0.03 20.26
N TYR A 92 4.16 -0.85 19.25
CA TYR A 92 3.28 -0.66 18.10
C TYR A 92 1.88 -1.23 18.35
N ALA A 93 0.85 -0.52 17.90
CA ALA A 93 -0.44 -1.13 17.57
C ALA A 93 -0.41 -1.57 16.10
N CYS A 94 -1.02 -2.72 15.77
CA CYS A 94 -0.88 -3.36 14.46
C CYS A 94 -2.25 -3.70 13.86
N GLU A 95 -2.50 -3.21 12.65
CA GLU A 95 -3.65 -3.58 11.81
C GLU A 95 -3.18 -4.41 10.62
N TYR A 96 -3.93 -5.45 10.28
CA TYR A 96 -3.56 -6.41 9.24
C TYR A 96 -4.73 -6.73 8.32
N LYS A 97 -4.42 -6.88 7.03
CA LYS A 97 -5.35 -7.39 6.02
C LYS A 97 -4.66 -8.47 5.20
N SER A 98 -5.06 -9.72 5.41
CA SER A 98 -4.71 -10.83 4.52
C SER A 98 -5.28 -10.64 3.12
N ARG A 99 -4.55 -11.14 2.12
CA ARG A 99 -5.07 -11.30 0.76
C ARG A 99 -6.28 -12.22 0.78
N THR A 100 -7.18 -12.03 -0.19
CA THR A 100 -8.37 -12.88 -0.29
C THR A 100 -8.02 -14.27 -0.86
N GLY A 101 -9.02 -15.15 -0.91
CA GLY A 101 -8.84 -16.49 -1.46
C GLY A 101 -7.92 -17.35 -0.59
N SER A 102 -6.99 -18.07 -1.23
CA SER A 102 -6.07 -19.01 -0.57
C SER A 102 -4.64 -18.47 -0.48
N LYS A 103 -4.47 -17.15 -0.45
CA LYS A 103 -3.14 -16.53 -0.39
C LYS A 103 -2.71 -16.39 1.07
N PRO A 104 -1.46 -16.77 1.43
CA PRO A 104 -1.06 -16.92 2.83
C PRO A 104 -0.65 -15.60 3.49
N ASP A 105 -0.54 -14.52 2.73
CA ASP A 105 0.06 -13.25 3.14
C ASP A 105 -0.86 -12.05 2.92
N GLY A 106 -0.46 -10.91 3.47
CA GLY A 106 -1.21 -9.66 3.40
C GLY A 106 -0.36 -8.41 3.59
N CYS A 107 -1.06 -7.32 3.91
CA CYS A 107 -0.47 -6.03 4.27
C CYS A 107 -0.73 -5.73 5.74
N ALA A 108 0.29 -5.24 6.45
CA ALA A 108 0.15 -4.72 7.80
C ALA A 108 0.49 -3.22 7.85
N ILE A 109 -0.23 -2.47 8.67
CA ILE A 109 0.17 -1.13 9.08
C ILE A 109 0.29 -1.12 10.60
N CYS A 110 1.50 -0.88 11.09
CA CYS A 110 1.81 -0.82 12.52
C CYS A 110 2.24 0.60 12.87
N PHE A 111 1.78 1.15 13.98
CA PHE A 111 2.12 2.52 14.38
C PHE A 111 2.39 2.62 15.87
N LYS A 112 3.31 3.51 16.26
CA LYS A 112 3.68 3.76 17.65
C LYS A 112 2.46 4.24 18.44
N SER A 113 2.03 3.41 19.39
CA SER A 113 0.79 3.61 20.14
C SER A 113 0.86 4.80 21.10
N ASP A 114 2.05 5.25 21.47
CA ASP A 114 2.29 6.48 22.23
C ASP A 114 2.24 7.76 21.37
N LYS A 115 2.43 7.65 20.05
CA LYS A 115 2.38 8.78 19.10
C LYS A 115 1.05 8.95 18.36
N PHE A 116 0.27 7.89 18.16
CA PHE A 116 -0.99 7.97 17.41
C PHE A 116 -2.14 7.23 18.09
N ASN A 117 -3.36 7.71 17.84
CA ASN A 117 -4.60 6.96 18.05
C ASN A 117 -5.16 6.52 16.69
N LEU A 118 -5.61 5.28 16.58
CA LEU A 118 -6.39 4.83 15.42
C LEU A 118 -7.79 5.44 15.47
N LYS A 119 -8.22 6.09 14.38
CA LYS A 119 -9.59 6.59 14.21
C LYS A 119 -10.43 5.68 13.32
N LEU A 120 -9.83 5.17 12.25
CA LEU A 120 -10.49 4.28 11.30
C LEU A 120 -9.46 3.33 10.69
N ALA A 121 -9.82 2.06 10.56
CA ALA A 121 -9.13 1.08 9.73
C ALA A 121 -10.08 0.62 8.62
N LYS A 122 -9.62 0.73 7.37
CA LYS A 122 -10.38 0.36 6.17
C LYS A 122 -9.59 -0.66 5.36
N PRO A 123 -9.91 -1.97 5.47
CA PRO A 123 -9.35 -2.97 4.57
C PRO A 123 -9.91 -2.77 3.16
N VAL A 124 -9.06 -2.98 2.15
CA VAL A 124 -9.41 -2.82 0.73
C VAL A 124 -9.19 -4.13 0.00
N GLU A 125 -10.26 -4.73 -0.48
CA GLU A 125 -10.19 -5.93 -1.33
C GLU A 125 -10.34 -5.52 -2.79
N TYR A 126 -9.39 -5.92 -3.64
CA TYR A 126 -9.48 -5.62 -5.06
C TYR A 126 -10.25 -6.66 -5.86
N PHE A 127 -10.33 -7.90 -5.38
CA PHE A 127 -11.15 -8.93 -6.01
C PHE A 127 -12.62 -8.52 -6.02
N ARG A 128 -13.27 -8.64 -7.18
CA ARG A 128 -14.69 -8.34 -7.35
C ARG A 128 -15.33 -9.46 -8.17
N ARG A 129 -16.06 -10.36 -7.51
CA ARG A 129 -16.71 -11.54 -8.13
C ARG A 129 -17.56 -11.19 -9.37
N HIS A 130 -18.16 -10.00 -9.41
CA HIS A 130 -19.02 -9.55 -10.50
C HIS A 130 -18.31 -8.74 -11.60
N ILE A 131 -16.99 -8.52 -11.48
CA ILE A 131 -16.19 -7.76 -12.46
C ILE A 131 -15.05 -8.65 -12.92
N ALA A 132 -15.18 -9.21 -14.14
CA ALA A 132 -14.21 -10.17 -14.69
C ALA A 132 -12.77 -9.62 -14.80
N LEU A 133 -12.59 -8.30 -14.88
CA LEU A 133 -11.28 -7.65 -14.84
C LEU A 133 -10.56 -7.84 -13.50
N LEU A 134 -11.30 -7.93 -12.39
CA LEU A 134 -10.81 -7.90 -11.01
C LEU A 134 -10.85 -9.30 -10.39
N ASP A 135 -10.09 -10.21 -10.98
CA ASP A 135 -10.00 -11.63 -10.65
C ASP A 135 -8.73 -11.97 -9.85
N ARG A 136 -8.18 -11.01 -9.09
CA ARG A 136 -6.93 -11.16 -8.33
C ARG A 136 -7.12 -10.76 -6.88
N ASP A 137 -6.54 -11.57 -6.00
CA ASP A 137 -6.70 -11.50 -4.54
C ASP A 137 -5.83 -10.45 -3.82
N ASN A 138 -5.20 -9.55 -4.57
CA ASN A 138 -4.43 -8.47 -3.96
C ASN A 138 -5.33 -7.58 -3.09
N VAL A 139 -4.71 -6.94 -2.10
CA VAL A 139 -5.39 -6.10 -1.11
C VAL A 139 -4.59 -4.83 -0.83
N GLY A 140 -5.26 -3.87 -0.19
CA GLY A 140 -4.64 -2.75 0.51
C GLY A 140 -5.25 -2.56 1.89
N LEU A 141 -4.67 -1.65 2.66
CA LEU A 141 -5.14 -1.25 3.97
C LEU A 141 -4.96 0.27 4.10
N VAL A 142 -6.01 0.96 4.55
CA VAL A 142 -5.99 2.41 4.77
C VAL A 142 -6.34 2.69 6.22
N LEU A 143 -5.48 3.40 6.94
CA LEU A 143 -5.72 3.86 8.31
C LEU A 143 -5.87 5.37 8.34
N MET A 144 -6.80 5.86 9.17
CA MET A 144 -6.79 7.24 9.65
C MET A 144 -6.20 7.27 11.05
N LEU A 145 -5.07 7.95 11.20
CA LEU A 145 -4.33 8.08 12.45
C LEU A 145 -4.46 9.50 12.98
N GLN A 146 -4.77 9.66 14.26
CA GLN A 146 -4.75 10.93 14.96
C GLN A 146 -3.43 11.07 15.73
N PRO A 147 -2.55 12.02 15.37
CA PRO A 147 -1.39 12.37 16.17
C PRO A 147 -1.77 12.71 17.63
N LYS A 148 -1.00 12.19 18.58
CA LYS A 148 -1.09 12.53 20.01
C LYS A 148 -0.17 13.71 20.27
N THR A 149 -0.75 14.87 20.56
CA THR A 149 -0.01 16.07 20.99
C THR A 149 -0.45 16.49 22.39
N GLY A 150 0.41 17.20 23.10
CA GLY A 150 0.17 17.65 24.48
C GLY A 150 -0.83 18.80 24.63
N GLY A 151 -1.55 19.21 23.57
CA GLY A 151 -2.50 20.32 23.64
C GLY A 151 -2.90 21.01 22.33
N GLY A 152 -2.46 20.52 21.17
CA GLY A 152 -2.76 21.13 19.86
C GLY A 152 -3.68 20.27 18.98
N ASP A 153 -4.60 20.90 18.24
CA ASP A 153 -5.44 20.23 17.25
C ASP A 153 -4.64 19.98 15.96
N VAL A 154 -3.90 18.86 15.92
CA VAL A 154 -3.15 18.43 14.73
C VAL A 154 -4.07 17.59 13.84
N PRO A 155 -4.13 17.85 12.52
CA PRO A 155 -4.97 17.07 11.63
C PRO A 155 -4.59 15.59 11.67
N THR A 156 -5.57 14.72 11.40
CA THR A 156 -5.32 13.30 11.18
C THR A 156 -4.38 13.09 9.99
N VAL A 157 -3.78 11.91 9.88
CA VAL A 157 -2.99 11.48 8.73
C VAL A 157 -3.62 10.21 8.17
N CYS A 158 -3.84 10.17 6.86
CA CYS A 158 -4.28 8.98 6.15
C CYS A 158 -3.05 8.19 5.68
N VAL A 159 -2.92 6.95 6.14
CA VAL A 159 -1.81 6.06 5.76
C VAL A 159 -2.37 4.89 4.99
N ALA A 160 -1.92 4.73 3.74
CA ALA A 160 -2.27 3.62 2.88
C ALA A 160 -1.07 2.71 2.65
N ASN A 161 -1.33 1.40 2.62
CA ASN A 161 -0.38 0.37 2.28
C ASN A 161 -1.01 -0.61 1.30
N THR A 162 -0.26 -1.08 0.31
CA THR A 162 -0.75 -2.03 -0.70
C THR A 162 0.36 -2.93 -1.22
N HIS A 163 -0.04 -4.08 -1.77
CA HIS A 163 0.79 -4.89 -2.65
C HIS A 163 0.01 -5.18 -3.93
N LEU A 164 0.26 -4.38 -4.97
CA LEU A 164 -0.40 -4.50 -6.26
C LEU A 164 0.00 -5.79 -6.98
N LEU A 165 -0.81 -6.22 -7.95
CA LEU A 165 -0.53 -7.41 -8.76
C LEU A 165 0.90 -7.42 -9.32
N TYR A 166 1.61 -8.55 -9.20
CA TYR A 166 2.93 -8.72 -9.79
C TYR A 166 2.90 -8.74 -11.32
N ASN A 167 2.03 -9.57 -11.91
CA ASN A 167 2.04 -9.93 -13.34
C ASN A 167 2.28 -8.72 -14.27
N PRO A 168 3.42 -8.67 -14.99
CA PRO A 168 3.82 -7.50 -15.79
C PRO A 168 2.93 -7.25 -17.00
N ARG A 169 2.12 -8.23 -17.40
CA ARG A 169 1.24 -8.17 -18.57
C ARG A 169 -0.16 -7.67 -18.25
N ARG A 170 -0.46 -7.40 -16.97
CA ARG A 170 -1.81 -7.05 -16.49
C ARG A 170 -1.86 -5.64 -15.90
N GLY A 171 -1.36 -4.67 -16.65
CA GLY A 171 -1.43 -3.26 -16.29
C GLY A 171 -2.84 -2.70 -16.18
N ASP A 172 -3.79 -3.30 -16.90
CA ASP A 172 -5.23 -3.07 -16.77
C ASP A 172 -5.71 -3.34 -15.33
N ILE A 173 -5.30 -4.47 -14.75
CA ILE A 173 -5.59 -4.79 -13.35
C ILE A 173 -4.86 -3.82 -12.42
N LYS A 174 -3.56 -3.55 -12.63
CA LYS A 174 -2.77 -2.69 -11.74
C LYS A 174 -3.36 -1.28 -11.62
N LEU A 175 -3.72 -0.66 -12.74
CA LEU A 175 -4.37 0.67 -12.74
C LEU A 175 -5.74 0.63 -12.06
N THR A 176 -6.51 -0.44 -12.25
CA THR A 176 -7.82 -0.59 -11.59
C THR A 176 -7.68 -0.79 -10.08
N GLN A 177 -6.71 -1.61 -9.63
CA GLN A 177 -6.39 -1.80 -8.20
C GLN A 177 -5.95 -0.49 -7.55
N LEU A 178 -5.07 0.27 -8.22
CA LEU A 178 -4.65 1.59 -7.76
C LEU A 178 -5.84 2.56 -7.70
N ALA A 179 -6.73 2.57 -8.70
CA ALA A 179 -7.92 3.42 -8.68
C ALA A 179 -8.85 3.10 -7.51
N ILE A 180 -9.03 1.82 -7.16
CA ILE A 180 -9.79 1.41 -5.97
C ILE A 180 -9.13 1.93 -4.69
N LEU A 181 -7.81 1.77 -4.56
CA LEU A 181 -7.09 2.26 -3.39
C LEU A 181 -7.20 3.79 -3.26
N LEU A 182 -7.06 4.53 -4.35
CA LEU A 182 -7.19 6.00 -4.36
C LEU A 182 -8.62 6.45 -4.00
N ALA A 183 -9.65 5.72 -4.43
CA ALA A 183 -11.04 6.02 -4.05
C ALA A 183 -11.28 5.81 -2.55
N GLU A 184 -10.78 4.70 -1.99
CA GLU A 184 -10.85 4.42 -0.56
C GLU A 184 -10.06 5.46 0.27
N MET A 185 -8.86 5.81 -0.18
CA MET A 185 -8.07 6.87 0.45
C MET A 185 -8.80 8.20 0.43
N THR A 186 -9.52 8.52 -0.64
CA THR A 186 -10.29 9.76 -0.75
C THR A 186 -11.44 9.77 0.25
N GLU A 187 -12.22 8.69 0.35
CA GLU A 187 -13.30 8.56 1.34
C GLU A 187 -12.77 8.66 2.77
N VAL A 188 -11.66 7.96 3.06
CA VAL A 188 -11.04 7.99 4.39
C VAL A 188 -10.43 9.36 4.69
N ALA A 189 -9.76 10.02 3.75
CA ALA A 189 -9.07 11.28 4.00
C ALA A 189 -10.00 12.51 4.08
N HIS A 190 -11.29 12.38 3.74
CA HIS A 190 -12.25 13.47 3.90
C HIS A 190 -12.55 13.72 5.39
N VAL A 191 -12.01 14.83 5.91
CA VAL A 191 -12.34 15.36 7.24
C VAL A 191 -13.69 16.08 7.17
N GLN A 192 -14.38 16.19 8.32
CA GLN A 192 -15.68 16.86 8.48
C GLN A 192 -15.76 18.32 7.95
N ASP A 193 -14.62 18.95 7.59
CA ASP A 193 -14.52 20.33 7.10
C ASP A 193 -14.06 20.46 5.62
N ALA A 194 -14.31 19.46 4.78
CA ALA A 194 -14.06 19.47 3.33
C ALA A 194 -12.59 19.68 2.89
N ARG A 195 -11.62 19.54 3.82
CA ARG A 195 -10.19 19.50 3.52
C ARG A 195 -9.67 18.07 3.65
N LEU A 196 -8.87 17.64 2.67
CA LEU A 196 -8.17 16.36 2.73
C LEU A 196 -7.09 16.43 3.80
N CYS A 197 -7.03 15.41 4.66
CA CYS A 197 -5.91 15.28 5.58
C CYS A 197 -4.63 14.86 4.83
N PRO A 198 -3.43 15.10 5.38
CA PRO A 198 -2.18 14.61 4.80
C PRO A 198 -2.22 13.10 4.53
N ILE A 199 -1.71 12.69 3.36
CA ILE A 199 -1.74 11.31 2.89
C ILE A 199 -0.32 10.77 2.77
N VAL A 200 -0.09 9.59 3.34
CA VAL A 200 1.11 8.77 3.13
C VAL A 200 0.69 7.50 2.37
N LEU A 201 1.21 7.30 1.17
CA LEU A 201 0.95 6.13 0.34
C LEU A 201 2.22 5.27 0.23
N CYS A 202 2.21 4.13 0.91
CA CYS A 202 3.26 3.12 0.88
C CYS A 202 2.82 1.87 0.11
N GLY A 203 3.77 1.00 -0.18
CA GLY A 203 3.48 -0.31 -0.75
C GLY A 203 4.46 -0.80 -1.80
N ASP A 204 4.25 -2.04 -2.22
CA ASP A 204 4.86 -2.62 -3.39
C ASP A 204 3.90 -2.47 -4.59
N PHE A 205 4.23 -1.53 -5.47
CA PHE A 205 3.42 -1.21 -6.65
C PHE A 205 3.70 -2.13 -7.83
N ASN A 206 4.69 -3.02 -7.73
CA ASN A 206 5.17 -3.86 -8.82
C ASN A 206 5.33 -3.06 -10.13
N SER A 207 5.89 -1.85 -10.02
CA SER A 207 6.03 -0.87 -11.11
C SER A 207 7.29 -0.06 -10.91
N VAL A 208 8.05 0.17 -11.98
CA VAL A 208 9.36 0.83 -11.90
C VAL A 208 9.24 2.36 -11.93
N PRO A 209 10.23 3.11 -11.41
CA PRO A 209 10.28 4.55 -11.56
C PRO A 209 10.19 4.98 -13.02
N GLY A 210 9.39 6.01 -13.28
CA GLY A 210 9.16 6.53 -14.63
C GLY A 210 8.21 5.69 -15.49
N SER A 211 7.67 4.57 -15.00
CA SER A 211 6.57 3.85 -15.67
C SER A 211 5.29 4.70 -15.77
N PRO A 212 4.35 4.40 -16.70
CA PRO A 212 3.05 5.04 -16.74
C PRO A 212 2.30 5.06 -15.40
N LEU A 213 2.26 3.95 -14.66
CA LEU A 213 1.62 3.88 -13.34
C LEU A 213 2.30 4.82 -12.33
N HIS A 214 3.63 4.81 -12.27
CA HIS A 214 4.37 5.73 -11.39
C HIS A 214 4.14 7.20 -11.75
N ARG A 215 4.10 7.54 -13.05
CA ARG A 215 3.79 8.92 -13.49
C ARG A 215 2.37 9.33 -13.13
N PHE A 216 1.40 8.41 -13.20
CA PHE A 216 0.03 8.67 -12.79
C PHE A 216 -0.03 9.11 -11.32
N ILE A 217 0.63 8.36 -10.43
CA ILE A 217 0.73 8.70 -8.99
C ILE A 217 1.36 10.09 -8.82
N LYS A 218 2.48 10.38 -9.50
CA LYS A 218 3.20 11.65 -9.34
C LYS A 218 2.50 12.87 -9.94
N LYS A 219 1.78 12.70 -11.06
CA LYS A 219 1.19 13.82 -11.83
C LYS A 219 -0.31 13.97 -11.62
N GLY A 220 -0.97 13.02 -10.97
CA GLY A 220 -2.42 12.97 -10.81
C GLY A 220 -3.20 12.75 -12.12
N THR A 221 -2.50 12.51 -13.24
CA THR A 221 -3.09 12.37 -14.58
C THR A 221 -2.30 11.36 -15.41
N LEU A 222 -3.01 10.65 -16.28
CA LEU A 222 -2.44 9.69 -17.21
C LEU A 222 -3.24 9.69 -18.52
N ASP A 223 -2.58 10.07 -19.61
CA ASP A 223 -3.07 9.76 -20.95
C ASP A 223 -2.64 8.31 -21.30
N TYR A 224 -3.64 7.48 -21.57
CA TYR A 224 -3.47 6.06 -21.86
C TYR A 224 -4.03 5.65 -23.23
N GLU A 225 -4.39 6.62 -24.08
CA GLU A 225 -4.83 6.32 -25.44
C GLU A 225 -3.75 5.55 -26.21
N GLY A 226 -4.14 4.44 -26.86
CA GLY A 226 -3.21 3.58 -27.61
C GLY A 226 -2.15 2.86 -26.76
N MET A 227 -2.23 2.89 -25.43
CA MET A 227 -1.25 2.25 -24.56
C MET A 227 -1.49 0.74 -24.44
N THR A 228 -0.44 -0.08 -24.60
CA THR A 228 -0.53 -1.53 -24.35
C THR A 228 -0.57 -1.85 -22.86
N ILE A 229 -1.32 -2.89 -22.47
CA ILE A 229 -1.47 -3.27 -21.05
C ILE A 229 -0.15 -3.63 -20.37
N GLY A 230 0.85 -4.16 -21.08
CA GLY A 230 2.14 -4.52 -20.49
C GLY A 230 3.12 -3.35 -20.34
N LYS A 231 2.82 -2.17 -20.93
CA LYS A 231 3.66 -0.98 -20.79
C LYS A 231 3.48 -0.28 -19.44
N VAL A 232 2.34 -0.53 -18.77
CA VAL A 232 1.88 0.23 -17.59
C VAL A 232 2.87 0.22 -16.44
N SER A 233 3.44 -0.94 -16.10
CA SER A 233 4.35 -1.09 -14.94
C SER A 233 5.81 -0.87 -15.28
N GLY A 234 6.19 -1.01 -16.55
CA GLY A 234 7.59 -0.94 -17.00
C GLY A 234 8.50 -2.05 -16.49
N GLN A 235 7.95 -3.15 -15.96
CA GLN A 235 8.75 -4.29 -15.45
C GLN A 235 9.46 -5.08 -16.55
N GLU A 236 8.82 -5.21 -17.72
CA GLU A 236 9.38 -5.92 -18.86
C GLU A 236 9.35 -5.03 -20.11
N PRO A 237 10.26 -5.25 -21.07
CA PRO A 237 10.19 -4.60 -22.38
C PRO A 237 8.86 -4.91 -23.07
N PRO A 238 8.31 -3.97 -23.88
CA PRO A 238 7.11 -4.24 -24.66
C PRO A 238 7.37 -5.40 -25.64
N PHE A 239 6.50 -6.40 -25.63
CA PHE A 239 6.50 -7.45 -26.65
C PHE A 239 5.30 -7.30 -27.60
N ARG A 240 5.44 -7.80 -28.83
CA ARG A 240 4.41 -7.64 -29.87
C ARG A 240 3.12 -8.39 -29.50
N GLY A 241 1.97 -7.86 -29.93
CA GLY A 241 0.68 -8.51 -29.80
C GLY A 241 -0.04 -8.31 -28.46
N GLN A 242 0.46 -7.42 -27.60
CA GLN A 242 -0.27 -7.04 -26.39
C GLN A 242 -1.54 -6.25 -26.73
N ARG A 243 -2.61 -6.55 -25.99
CA ARG A 243 -3.86 -5.80 -26.04
C ARG A 243 -3.64 -4.35 -25.58
N LEU A 244 -4.40 -3.42 -26.17
CA LEU A 244 -4.49 -2.04 -25.71
C LEU A 244 -5.35 -1.93 -24.44
N LEU A 245 -5.09 -0.91 -23.62
CA LEU A 245 -6.01 -0.50 -22.57
C LEU A 245 -7.36 -0.11 -23.21
N SER A 246 -8.45 -0.51 -22.56
CA SER A 246 -9.79 -0.09 -22.96
C SER A 246 -10.06 1.34 -22.47
N ILE A 247 -11.02 2.02 -23.11
CA ILE A 247 -11.51 3.33 -22.70
C ILE A 247 -13.00 3.18 -22.35
N PRO A 248 -13.41 3.25 -21.07
CA PRO A 248 -12.57 3.31 -19.87
C PRO A 248 -11.84 1.98 -19.57
N ILE A 249 -10.82 2.02 -18.69
CA ILE A 249 -10.02 0.83 -18.31
C ILE A 249 -10.89 -0.20 -17.57
N TRP A 250 -11.76 0.25 -16.68
CA TRP A 250 -12.65 -0.59 -15.88
C TRP A 250 -14.14 -0.28 -16.19
N PRO A 251 -15.05 -1.24 -15.96
CA PRO A 251 -16.46 -1.03 -16.22
C PRO A 251 -17.10 -0.07 -15.21
N ARG A 252 -18.19 0.61 -15.62
CA ARG A 252 -18.97 1.49 -14.74
C ARG A 252 -19.52 0.78 -13.50
N SER A 253 -19.78 -0.53 -13.59
CA SER A 253 -20.23 -1.34 -12.45
C SER A 253 -19.23 -1.40 -11.30
N LEU A 254 -17.99 -0.94 -11.47
CA LEU A 254 -17.06 -0.73 -10.37
C LEU A 254 -17.49 0.41 -9.43
N GLY A 255 -18.28 1.37 -9.91
CA GLY A 255 -18.73 2.52 -9.12
C GLY A 255 -17.62 3.53 -8.82
N ILE A 256 -16.53 3.53 -9.59
CA ILE A 256 -15.40 4.47 -9.48
C ILE A 256 -15.23 5.20 -10.80
N ASN A 257 -15.25 6.53 -10.76
CA ASN A 257 -15.10 7.34 -11.96
C ASN A 257 -13.62 7.49 -12.37
N GLN A 258 -13.37 8.15 -13.51
CA GLN A 258 -12.00 8.33 -14.05
C GLN A 258 -11.11 9.29 -13.22
N LYS A 259 -11.66 9.96 -12.20
CA LYS A 259 -10.90 10.73 -11.19
C LYS A 259 -10.49 9.88 -9.99
N CYS A 260 -10.73 8.56 -10.04
CA CYS A 260 -10.44 7.61 -8.97
C CYS A 260 -11.15 7.95 -7.65
N VAL A 261 -12.41 8.38 -7.74
CA VAL A 261 -13.29 8.56 -6.58
C VAL A 261 -14.58 7.77 -6.79
N TYR A 262 -15.23 7.36 -5.71
CA TYR A 262 -16.53 6.70 -5.78
C TYR A 262 -17.56 7.60 -6.45
N GLU A 263 -18.38 7.02 -7.32
CA GLU A 263 -19.55 7.70 -7.86
C GLU A 263 -20.60 7.77 -6.75
N SER A 264 -21.11 8.97 -6.44
CA SER A 264 -22.28 9.09 -5.56
C SER A 264 -23.41 8.22 -6.12
N PRO A 265 -24.18 7.50 -5.29
CA PRO A 265 -25.34 6.80 -5.78
C PRO A 265 -26.23 7.82 -6.51
N ALA A 266 -26.59 7.53 -7.77
CA ALA A 266 -27.61 8.29 -8.45
C ALA A 266 -28.84 8.27 -7.53
N LEU A 267 -29.24 9.43 -7.02
CA LEU A 267 -30.51 9.55 -6.32
C LEU A 267 -31.59 9.02 -7.27
N PRO A 268 -32.46 8.10 -6.81
CA PRO A 268 -33.53 7.55 -7.64
C PRO A 268 -34.47 8.63 -8.19
#